data_AF-A0A4S2N8U5-F1
#
_entry.id   AF-A0A4S2N8U5-F1
#
_cell.length_a   1.000
_cell.length_b   1.000
_cell.length_c   1.000
_cell.angle_alpha   90.00
_cell.angle_beta   90.00
_cell.angle_gamma   90.00
#
_symmetry.space_group_name_H-M   'P 1'
#
loop_
_entity.id
_entity.type
_entity.pdbx_description
1 polymer ?
#
loop_
_entity_poly.entity_id
_entity_poly.type
_entity_poly.pdbx_seq_one_letter_code
_entity_poly.pdbx_strand_id
1 'polypeptide(L)'
;MTAASSALRAAAHARTPMIQFIGKRAIPTNIDHSPKPHPQSPTGSLPSSFAEYRKAAQSHGPLGVKSAGSSRPSIEVQAGEYFDRNELPKRFWRMTLSKEDMELIESGGAAAWA
;
A
#
# COMPACT_ATOMS: atom_id res chain seq x y z
N MET A 1 -55.61 18.84 -29.03
CA MET A 1 -54.63 18.22 -28.10
C MET A 1 -53.31 17.93 -28.81
N THR A 2 -52.48 18.95 -29.10
CA THR A 2 -51.23 18.78 -29.88
C THR A 2 -50.05 19.63 -29.39
N ALA A 3 -50.20 20.36 -28.28
CA ALA A 3 -49.14 21.23 -27.76
C ALA A 3 -48.07 20.49 -26.93
N ALA A 4 -48.44 19.44 -26.19
CA ALA A 4 -47.53 18.70 -25.31
C ALA A 4 -46.41 17.96 -26.07
N SER A 5 -46.63 17.62 -27.34
CA SER A 5 -45.69 16.87 -28.19
C SER A 5 -44.56 17.72 -28.79
N SER A 6 -44.69 19.05 -28.79
CA SER A 6 -43.66 19.97 -29.31
C SER A 6 -42.63 20.31 -28.22
N ALA A 7 -43.10 20.61 -27.00
CA ALA A 7 -42.25 20.96 -25.87
C ALA A 7 -41.29 19.82 -25.45
N LEU A 8 -41.76 18.56 -25.49
CA LEU A 8 -40.93 17.38 -25.22
C LEU A 8 -39.82 17.18 -26.26
N ARG A 9 -40.08 17.50 -27.54
CA ARG A 9 -39.06 17.44 -28.60
C ARG A 9 -38.01 18.54 -28.46
N ALA A 10 -38.41 19.76 -28.10
CA ALA A 10 -37.49 20.86 -27.88
C ALA A 10 -36.54 20.63 -26.69
N ALA A 11 -37.04 20.03 -25.60
CA ALA A 11 -36.22 19.71 -24.41
C ALA A 11 -35.16 18.62 -24.68
N ALA A 12 -35.44 17.68 -25.60
CA ALA A 12 -34.50 16.63 -25.99
C ALA A 12 -33.31 17.15 -26.83
N HIS A 13 -33.45 18.30 -27.50
CA HIS A 13 -32.38 18.92 -28.29
C HIS A 13 -31.48 19.88 -27.50
N ALA A 14 -31.88 20.31 -26.30
CA ALA A 14 -31.14 21.29 -25.50
C ALA A 14 -29.94 20.70 -24.73
N ARG A 15 -29.79 19.38 -24.69
CA ARG A 15 -28.71 18.70 -23.94
C ARG A 15 -28.09 17.59 -24.79
N THR A 16 -27.19 17.95 -25.70
CA THR A 16 -26.32 16.97 -26.36
C THR A 16 -25.39 16.35 -25.30
N PRO A 17 -25.49 15.05 -24.97
CA PRO A 17 -24.56 14.44 -24.04
C PRO A 17 -23.15 14.46 -24.65
N MET A 18 -22.16 15.02 -23.94
CA MET A 18 -20.77 15.04 -24.39
C MET A 18 -20.14 13.64 -24.48
N ILE A 19 -20.83 12.63 -23.94
CA ILE A 19 -20.39 11.24 -23.98
C ILE A 19 -20.97 10.61 -25.26
N GLN A 20 -20.12 10.43 -26.26
CA GLN A 20 -20.46 9.62 -27.42
C GLN A 20 -20.33 8.14 -27.05
N PHE A 21 -21.43 7.40 -27.09
CA PHE A 21 -21.40 5.94 -26.97
C PHE A 21 -20.84 5.35 -28.26
N ILE A 22 -19.52 5.20 -28.31
CA ILE A 22 -18.79 4.53 -29.40
C ILE A 22 -19.11 3.04 -29.40
N GLY A 23 -20.30 2.66 -29.89
CA GLY A 23 -20.72 1.28 -30.14
C GLY A 23 -20.55 0.29 -28.96
N LYS A 24 -20.60 -1.01 -29.28
CA LYS A 24 -20.27 -2.08 -28.33
C LYS A 24 -18.75 -2.08 -28.16
N ARG A 25 -18.28 -1.92 -26.92
CA ARG A 25 -16.85 -2.03 -26.58
C ARG A 25 -16.36 -3.42 -26.98
N ALA A 26 -15.61 -3.52 -28.08
CA ALA A 26 -14.93 -4.75 -28.46
C ALA A 26 -13.67 -4.87 -27.61
N ILE A 27 -13.60 -5.89 -26.76
CA ILE A 27 -12.39 -6.18 -26.00
C ILE A 27 -11.39 -6.81 -26.98
N PRO A 28 -10.21 -6.21 -27.17
CA PRO A 28 -9.20 -6.81 -28.04
C PRO A 28 -8.82 -8.18 -27.50
N THR A 29 -8.89 -9.20 -28.36
CA THR A 29 -8.56 -10.59 -28.01
C THR A 29 -7.07 -10.81 -27.83
N ASN A 30 -6.25 -9.97 -28.45
CA ASN A 30 -4.80 -10.01 -28.34
C ASN A 30 -4.28 -8.61 -27.97
N ILE A 31 -3.68 -8.53 -26.79
CA ILE A 31 -3.04 -7.33 -26.26
C ILE A 31 -1.55 -7.67 -26.14
N ASP A 32 -0.71 -6.76 -26.61
CA ASP A 32 0.73 -6.86 -26.43
C ASP A 32 1.11 -6.66 -24.94
N HIS A 33 1.45 -7.76 -24.27
CA HIS A 33 1.93 -7.78 -22.89
C HIS A 33 3.46 -7.78 -22.79
N SER A 34 4.18 -7.43 -23.86
CA SER A 34 5.63 -7.24 -23.76
C SER A 34 5.94 -6.25 -22.63
N PRO A 35 6.85 -6.58 -21.70
CA PRO A 35 7.29 -5.63 -20.69
C PRO A 35 7.81 -4.39 -21.39
N LYS A 36 7.45 -3.21 -20.88
CA LYS A 36 7.90 -1.92 -21.42
C LYS A 36 8.43 -1.07 -20.28
N PRO A 37 9.56 -0.37 -20.48
CA PRO A 37 10.06 0.55 -19.48
C PRO A 37 9.05 1.68 -19.26
N HIS A 38 8.93 2.14 -18.02
CA HIS A 38 8.08 3.28 -17.70
C HIS A 38 8.60 4.54 -18.43
N PRO A 39 7.73 5.42 -18.98
CA PRO A 39 8.17 6.64 -19.67
C PRO A 39 9.04 7.57 -18.81
N GLN A 40 8.86 7.54 -17.49
CA GLN A 40 9.66 8.31 -16.53
C GLN A 40 10.78 7.48 -15.88
N SER A 41 11.13 6.32 -16.46
CA SER A 41 12.27 5.53 -15.98
C SER A 41 13.57 6.31 -16.25
N PRO A 42 14.45 6.51 -15.27
CA PRO A 42 15.72 7.20 -15.46
C PRO A 42 16.60 6.57 -16.54
N THR A 43 16.55 5.24 -16.66
CA THR A 43 17.39 4.47 -17.60
C THR A 43 16.69 4.21 -18.93
N GLY A 44 15.35 4.29 -18.98
CA GLY A 44 14.56 4.05 -20.19
C GLY A 44 14.65 2.62 -20.76
N SER A 45 15.29 1.68 -20.05
CA SER A 45 15.44 0.28 -20.46
C SER A 45 14.94 -0.66 -19.36
N LEU A 46 14.60 -1.89 -19.75
CA LEU A 46 14.25 -2.94 -18.80
C LEU A 46 15.52 -3.57 -18.21
N PRO A 47 15.50 -3.97 -16.94
CA PRO A 47 16.58 -4.78 -16.40
C PRO A 47 16.62 -6.15 -17.09
N SER A 48 17.82 -6.59 -17.47
CA SER A 48 18.12 -7.89 -18.08
C SER A 48 17.81 -9.06 -17.14
N SER A 49 18.18 -8.94 -15.85
CA SER A 49 17.86 -9.91 -14.81
C SER A 49 17.92 -9.30 -13.41
N PHE A 50 17.22 -9.93 -12.46
CA PHE A 50 17.30 -9.55 -11.05
C PHE A 50 18.71 -9.78 -10.48
N ALA A 51 19.44 -10.79 -10.98
CA ALA A 51 20.80 -11.09 -10.56
C ALA A 51 21.79 -9.98 -10.95
N GLU A 52 21.68 -9.45 -12.17
CA GLU A 52 22.51 -8.33 -12.63
C GLU A 52 22.16 -7.03 -11.91
N TYR A 53 20.86 -6.75 -11.70
CA TYR A 53 20.43 -5.64 -10.87
C TYR A 53 21.04 -5.71 -9.47
N ARG A 54 21.04 -6.88 -8.83
CA ARG A 54 21.62 -7.06 -7.49
C ARG A 54 23.12 -6.75 -7.46
N LYS A 55 23.88 -7.17 -8.47
CA LYS A 55 25.32 -6.86 -8.58
C LYS A 55 25.56 -5.34 -8.64
N ALA A 56 24.81 -4.63 -9.47
CA ALA A 56 24.92 -3.16 -9.59
C ALA A 56 24.44 -2.43 -8.32
N ALA A 57 23.38 -2.93 -7.69
CA ALA A 57 22.79 -2.33 -6.50
C ALA A 57 23.56 -2.65 -5.21
N GLN A 58 24.49 -3.61 -5.20
CA GLN A 58 25.29 -3.94 -4.03
C GLN A 58 26.47 -2.99 -3.82
N SER A 59 27.07 -2.47 -4.89
CA SER A 59 28.23 -1.57 -4.79
C SER A 59 27.85 -0.14 -4.39
N HIS A 60 26.74 0.38 -4.92
CA HIS A 60 26.28 1.76 -4.67
C HIS A 60 24.77 1.91 -4.43
N GLY A 61 24.01 0.81 -4.38
CA GLY A 61 22.55 0.84 -4.30
C GLY A 61 21.97 0.42 -2.94
N PRO A 62 20.63 0.48 -2.81
CA PRO A 62 19.92 0.26 -1.54
C PRO A 62 19.97 -1.19 -1.03
N LEU A 63 20.43 -2.13 -1.87
CA LEU A 63 20.59 -3.55 -1.54
C LEU A 63 22.02 -3.91 -1.11
N GLY A 64 22.93 -2.92 -1.08
CA GLY A 64 24.22 -3.08 -0.44
C GLY A 64 23.99 -3.42 1.03
N VAL A 65 24.13 -4.71 1.37
CA VAL A 65 24.35 -5.13 2.74
C VAL A 65 25.71 -4.56 3.11
N LYS A 66 25.71 -3.31 3.57
CA LYS A 66 26.78 -2.82 4.42
C LYS A 66 26.76 -3.82 5.56
N SER A 67 27.79 -4.67 5.62
CA SER A 67 28.07 -5.50 6.78
C SER A 67 27.70 -4.71 8.03
N ALA A 68 27.05 -5.37 8.98
CA ALA A 68 26.46 -4.79 10.19
C ALA A 68 27.48 -4.11 11.14
N GLY A 69 28.59 -3.59 10.63
CA GLY A 69 29.59 -2.74 11.27
C GLY A 69 29.95 -1.49 10.45
N SER A 70 29.15 -1.09 9.44
CA SER A 70 29.22 0.29 8.95
C SER A 70 28.78 1.20 10.08
N SER A 71 29.72 1.97 10.65
CA SER A 71 29.52 3.02 11.64
C SER A 71 28.28 3.85 11.30
N ARG A 72 27.12 3.41 11.82
CA ARG A 72 25.96 4.27 11.96
C ARG A 72 26.32 5.16 13.13
N PRO A 73 26.09 6.48 13.07
CA PRO A 73 26.22 7.28 14.28
C PRO A 73 25.40 6.60 15.37
N SER A 74 25.96 6.50 16.59
CA SER A 74 25.19 6.06 17.74
C SER A 74 23.91 6.91 17.78
N ILE A 75 22.76 6.29 17.55
CA ILE A 75 21.50 6.99 17.59
C ILE A 75 21.20 7.11 19.08
N GLU A 76 21.50 8.28 19.64
CA GLU A 76 21.07 8.63 20.98
C GLU A 76 19.64 9.16 20.92
N VAL A 77 18.86 8.77 21.90
CA VAL A 77 17.50 9.29 22.07
C VAL A 77 17.58 10.76 22.45
N GLN A 78 16.75 11.61 21.85
CA GLN A 78 16.67 13.01 22.25
C GLN A 78 16.07 13.13 23.65
N ALA A 79 16.36 14.23 24.35
CA ALA A 79 15.84 14.45 25.69
C ALA A 79 14.30 14.42 25.69
N GLY A 80 13.72 13.45 26.39
CA GLY A 80 12.26 13.25 26.50
C GLY A 80 11.66 12.28 25.48
N GLU A 81 12.44 11.77 24.54
CA GLU A 81 12.09 10.61 23.73
C GLU A 81 12.54 9.32 24.44
N TYR A 82 12.00 8.19 24.03
CA TYR A 82 12.38 6.86 24.55
C TYR A 82 12.34 5.86 23.39
N PHE A 83 13.27 4.91 23.37
CA PHE A 83 13.28 3.89 22.31
C PHE A 83 12.19 2.84 22.54
N ASP A 84 11.98 2.49 23.81
CA ASP A 84 11.01 1.47 24.20
C ASP A 84 9.90 2.08 25.05
N ARG A 85 8.69 1.55 24.89
CA ARG A 85 7.53 1.91 25.71
C ARG A 85 7.70 1.50 27.17
N ASN A 86 8.56 0.51 27.43
CA ASN A 86 8.91 0.09 28.79
C ASN A 86 9.70 1.17 29.55
N GLU A 87 10.32 2.13 28.86
CA GLU A 87 11.03 3.25 29.48
C GLU A 87 10.08 4.42 29.85
N LEU A 88 8.85 4.40 29.32
CA LEU A 88 7.79 5.36 29.69
C LEU A 88 7.14 5.00 31.04
N PRO A 89 6.34 5.89 31.64
CA PRO A 89 5.49 5.54 32.78
C PRO A 89 4.59 4.33 32.49
N LYS A 90 4.35 3.49 33.51
CA LYS A 90 3.58 2.22 33.41
C LYS A 90 2.23 2.33 32.70
N ARG A 91 1.60 3.51 32.71
CA ARG A 91 0.34 3.78 32.00
C ARG A 91 0.44 3.59 30.48
N PHE A 92 1.64 3.69 29.91
CA PHE A 92 1.91 3.51 28.49
C PHE A 92 2.46 2.12 28.14
N TRP A 93 2.70 1.27 29.13
CA TRP A 93 3.18 -0.09 28.89
C TRP A 93 2.09 -0.91 28.21
N ARG A 94 2.52 -1.94 27.48
CA ARG A 94 1.58 -2.93 26.96
C ARG A 94 1.05 -3.77 28.13
N MET A 95 -0.19 -4.23 28.03
CA MET A 95 -0.71 -5.21 28.99
C MET A 95 0.11 -6.49 28.89
N THR A 96 0.76 -6.88 29.98
CA THR A 96 1.42 -8.18 30.12
C THR A 96 0.42 -9.13 30.74
N LEU A 97 0.00 -10.15 29.99
CA LEU A 97 -0.87 -11.18 30.49
C LEU A 97 -0.09 -12.07 31.46
N SER A 98 -0.60 -12.32 32.67
CA SER A 98 0.01 -13.28 33.59
C SER A 98 -0.30 -14.71 33.14
N LYS A 99 0.42 -15.72 33.66
CA LYS A 99 0.12 -17.13 33.36
C LYS A 99 -1.29 -17.51 33.82
N GLU A 100 -1.70 -16.98 34.97
CA GLU A 100 -3.05 -17.18 35.51
C GLU A 100 -4.11 -16.58 34.59
N ASP A 101 -3.88 -15.36 34.07
CA ASP A 101 -4.79 -14.74 33.10
C ASP A 101 -4.85 -15.52 31.78
N MET A 102 -3.71 -16.08 31.32
CA MET A 102 -3.66 -16.96 30.15
C MET A 102 -4.51 -18.20 30.36
N GLU A 103 -4.33 -18.91 31.48
CA GLU A 103 -5.11 -20.10 31.83
C GLU A 103 -6.60 -19.78 31.99
N LEU A 104 -6.94 -18.62 32.54
CA LEU A 104 -8.32 -18.17 32.65
C LEU A 104 -8.94 -17.92 31.26
N ILE A 105 -8.20 -17.31 30.34
CA ILE A 105 -8.66 -17.09 28.96
C ILE A 105 -8.80 -18.41 28.20
N GLU A 106 -7.82 -19.30 28.33
CA GLU A 106 -7.82 -20.62 27.67
C GLU A 106 -8.93 -21.54 28.20
N SER A 107 -9.23 -21.46 29.50
CA SER A 107 -10.36 -22.16 30.13
C SER A 107 -11.72 -21.51 29.84
N GLY A 108 -11.77 -20.40 29.09
CA GLY A 108 -13.00 -19.65 28.83
C GLY A 108 -13.65 -19.07 30.09
N GLY A 109 -12.85 -18.80 31.12
CA GLY A 109 -13.28 -18.35 32.44
C GLY A 109 -13.53 -19.48 33.45
N ALA A 110 -13.58 -20.75 33.03
CA ALA A 110 -13.95 -21.85 33.92
C ALA A 110 -13.01 -22.03 35.13
N ALA A 111 -11.73 -21.70 34.98
CA ALA A 111 -10.73 -21.84 36.06
C ALA A 111 -10.95 -20.87 37.24
N ALA A 112 -11.73 -19.78 37.09
CA ALA A 112 -11.99 -18.84 38.19
C ALA A 112 -12.97 -19.38 39.26
N TRP A 113 -13.67 -20.47 38.99
CA TRP A 113 -14.75 -21.00 39.84
C TRP A 113 -14.62 -22.51 40.14
N ALA A 114 -13.49 -23.12 39.79
CA ALA A 114 -13.20 -24.52 40.03
C ALA A 114 -12.49 -24.75 41.38
#